data_AF-A0A4S2GCF8-F1
#
_entry.id   AF-A0A4S2GCF8-F1
#
_cell.length_a   1.000
_cell.length_b   1.000
_cell.length_c   1.000
_cell.angle_alpha   90.00
_cell.angle_beta   90.00
_cell.angle_gamma   90.00
#
_symmetry.space_group_name_H-M   'P 1'
#
loop_
_entity.id
_entity.type
_entity.pdbx_description
1 polymer ?
#
loop_
_entity_poly.entity_id
_entity_poly.type
_entity_poly.pdbx_seq_one_letter_code
_entity_poly.pdbx_strand_id
1 'polypeptide(L)'
;MEIIKILLIETIRIIGATADSDYLLHLVNEAKRSGVTHDTIRAFACAGIPLLRIFSNVLRIEPSQAVSFVESGKFTYDDLICAISIFAQDIKREQQLRQLRYGTK
;
A
#
# COMPACT_ATOMS: atom_id res chain seq x y z
N MET A 1 4.85 -14.02 6.49
CA MET A 1 4.21 -13.65 5.20
C MET A 1 2.69 -13.66 5.28
N GLU A 2 2.12 -14.58 6.05
CA GLU A 2 0.68 -14.68 6.32
C GLU A 2 0.07 -13.39 6.87
N ILE A 3 0.76 -12.68 7.78
CA ILE A 3 0.32 -11.39 8.31
C ILE A 3 0.12 -10.34 7.20
N ILE A 4 1.03 -10.25 6.23
CA ILE A 4 0.92 -9.30 5.11
C ILE A 4 -0.27 -9.65 4.21
N LYS A 5 -0.50 -10.94 3.99
CA LYS A 5 -1.68 -11.42 3.26
C LYS A 5 -2.98 -11.00 3.96
N ILE A 6 -3.08 -11.24 5.27
CA ILE A 6 -4.25 -10.84 6.07
C ILE A 6 -4.44 -9.32 5.98
N LEU A 7 -3.37 -8.56 6.21
CA LEU A 7 -3.39 -7.10 6.19
C LEU A 7 -3.84 -6.54 4.83
N LEU A 8 -3.33 -7.08 3.73
CA LEU A 8 -3.66 -6.63 2.38
C LEU A 8 -5.11 -6.95 2.04
N ILE A 9 -5.58 -8.16 2.36
CA ILE A 9 -6.97 -8.59 2.14
C ILE A 9 -7.93 -7.71 2.94
N GLU A 10 -7.65 -7.46 4.22
CA GLU A 10 -8.45 -6.56 5.05
C GLU A 10 -8.48 -5.14 4.48
N THR A 11 -7.34 -4.63 4.04
CA THR A 11 -7.23 -3.30 3.44
C THR A 11 -8.09 -3.18 2.18
N ILE A 12 -7.95 -4.12 1.24
CA ILE A 12 -8.73 -4.19 0.00
C ILE A 12 -10.24 -4.26 0.30
N ARG A 13 -10.62 -5.06 1.30
CA ARG A 13 -12.01 -5.19 1.72
C ARG A 13 -12.58 -3.87 2.24
N ILE A 14 -11.84 -3.12 3.05
CA ILE A 14 -12.34 -1.87 3.64
C ILE A 14 -12.44 -0.77 2.58
N ILE A 15 -11.49 -0.68 1.65
CA ILE A 15 -11.53 0.32 0.57
C ILE A 15 -12.54 -0.05 -0.53
N GLY A 16 -13.07 -1.28 -0.53
CA GLY A 16 -14.01 -1.76 -1.53
C GLY A 16 -13.39 -1.91 -2.92
N ALA A 17 -12.09 -2.18 -2.99
CA ALA A 17 -11.42 -2.34 -4.27
C ALA A 17 -11.79 -3.68 -4.93
N THR A 18 -12.01 -3.65 -6.25
CA THR A 18 -12.23 -4.85 -7.08
C THR A 18 -10.92 -5.51 -7.51
N ALA A 19 -9.79 -5.05 -6.96
CA ALA A 19 -8.48 -5.54 -7.34
C ALA A 19 -8.28 -6.99 -6.92
N ASP A 20 -7.65 -7.77 -7.80
CA ASP A 20 -7.27 -9.14 -7.53
C ASP A 20 -6.19 -9.17 -6.43
N SER A 21 -6.58 -9.65 -5.24
CA SER A 21 -5.69 -9.75 -4.09
C SER A 21 -4.53 -10.71 -4.32
N ASP A 22 -4.71 -11.75 -5.14
CA ASP A 22 -3.66 -12.72 -5.45
C ASP A 22 -2.61 -12.11 -6.37
N TYR A 23 -3.02 -11.25 -7.30
CA TYR A 23 -2.10 -10.46 -8.12
C TYR A 23 -1.27 -9.47 -7.29
N LEU A 24 -1.90 -8.74 -6.38
CA LEU A 24 -1.15 -7.84 -5.49
C LEU A 24 -0.19 -8.59 -4.56
N LEU A 25 -0.59 -9.75 -4.06
CA LEU A 25 0.28 -10.65 -3.29
C LEU A 25 1.47 -11.16 -4.11
N HIS A 26 1.24 -11.48 -5.38
CA HIS A 26 2.30 -11.87 -6.29
C HIS A 26 3.34 -10.75 -6.42
N LEU A 27 2.91 -9.50 -6.66
CA LEU A 27 3.80 -8.34 -6.75
C LEU A 27 4.57 -8.08 -5.44
N VAL A 28 3.93 -8.25 -4.28
CA VAL A 28 4.61 -8.16 -2.98
C VAL A 28 5.73 -9.20 -2.86
N ASN A 29 5.52 -10.41 -3.37
CA ASN A 29 6.53 -11.46 -3.35
C ASN A 29 7.63 -11.21 -4.38
N GLU A 30 7.32 -10.68 -5.54
CA GLU A 30 8.33 -10.27 -6.53
C GLU A 30 9.23 -9.18 -5.98
N ALA A 31 8.66 -8.20 -5.26
CA ALA A 31 9.41 -7.11 -4.66
C ALA A 31 10.51 -7.56 -3.67
N LYS A 32 10.41 -8.77 -3.10
CA LYS A 32 11.50 -9.36 -2.29
C LYS A 32 12.77 -9.62 -3.08
N ARG A 33 12.64 -9.87 -4.37
CA ARG A 33 13.75 -10.22 -5.27
C ARG A 33 14.23 -9.00 -6.05
N SER A 34 13.31 -8.16 -6.51
CA SER A 34 13.58 -7.07 -7.45
C SER A 34 13.39 -5.66 -6.87
N GLY A 35 12.96 -5.53 -5.61
CA GLY A 35 12.55 -4.25 -5.05
C GLY A 35 11.21 -3.78 -5.60
N VAL A 36 10.81 -2.57 -5.21
CA VAL A 36 9.55 -1.97 -5.69
C VAL A 36 9.74 -1.43 -7.10
N THR A 37 8.91 -1.90 -8.03
CA THR A 37 8.96 -1.48 -9.43
C THR A 37 7.80 -0.54 -9.77
N HIS A 38 7.88 0.08 -10.95
CA HIS A 38 6.77 0.85 -11.53
C HIS A 38 5.46 0.05 -11.61
N ASP A 39 5.55 -1.23 -11.95
CA ASP A 39 4.39 -2.11 -12.03
C ASP A 39 3.77 -2.34 -10.64
N THR A 40 4.60 -2.49 -9.61
CA THR A 40 4.13 -2.52 -8.22
C THR A 40 3.36 -1.24 -7.87
N ILE A 41 3.95 -0.08 -8.14
CA ILE A 41 3.30 1.22 -7.85
C ILE A 41 1.98 1.35 -8.58
N ARG A 42 1.95 1.03 -9.88
CA ARG A 42 0.75 1.15 -10.72
C ARG A 42 -0.36 0.21 -10.25
N ALA A 43 -0.05 -1.06 -10.02
CA ALA A 43 -1.04 -2.06 -9.61
C ALA A 43 -1.69 -1.68 -8.27
N PHE A 44 -0.89 -1.24 -7.31
CA PHE A 44 -1.41 -0.79 -6.01
C PHE A 44 -2.24 0.49 -6.14
N ALA A 45 -1.82 1.44 -6.98
CA ALA A 45 -2.62 2.64 -7.24
C ALA A 45 -3.98 2.31 -7.88
N CYS A 46 -4.02 1.37 -8.85
CA CYS A 46 -5.27 0.87 -9.43
C CYS A 46 -6.15 0.16 -8.38
N ALA A 47 -5.54 -0.47 -7.38
CA ALA A 47 -6.24 -1.05 -6.24
C ALA A 47 -6.66 -0.02 -5.18
N GLY A 48 -6.40 1.27 -5.38
CA GLY A 48 -6.73 2.34 -4.43
C GLY A 48 -5.74 2.50 -3.28
N ILE A 49 -4.55 1.89 -3.36
CA ILE A 49 -3.47 1.99 -2.38
C ILE A 49 -2.37 2.93 -2.94
N PRO A 50 -2.28 4.18 -2.47
CA PRO A 50 -1.41 5.19 -3.08
C PRO A 50 0.04 5.13 -2.58
N LEU A 51 0.76 4.04 -2.89
CA LEU A 51 2.12 3.78 -2.40
C LEU A 51 3.09 4.96 -2.64
N LEU A 52 3.10 5.52 -3.85
CA LEU A 52 3.98 6.64 -4.19
C LEU A 52 3.75 7.86 -3.28
N ARG A 53 2.48 8.18 -3.00
CA ARG A 53 2.11 9.27 -2.08
C ARG A 53 2.59 8.98 -0.66
N ILE A 54 2.46 7.73 -0.22
CA ILE A 54 2.93 7.32 1.11
C ILE A 54 4.44 7.48 1.20
N PHE A 55 5.20 7.02 0.21
CA PHE A 55 6.65 7.20 0.16
C PHE A 55 7.06 8.67 0.18
N SER A 56 6.45 9.51 -0.66
CA SER A 56 6.70 10.96 -0.69
C SER A 56 6.43 11.61 0.67
N ASN A 57 5.32 11.27 1.31
CA ASN A 57 4.93 11.84 2.59
C ASN A 57 5.87 11.41 3.74
N VAL A 58 6.19 10.12 3.80
CA VAL A 58 7.04 9.56 4.87
C VAL A 58 8.46 10.12 4.77
N LEU A 59 9.02 10.15 3.56
CA LEU A 59 10.37 10.65 3.32
C LEU A 59 10.44 12.18 3.21
N ARG A 60 9.30 12.87 3.15
CA ARG A 60 9.17 14.32 2.93
C ARG A 60 9.91 14.77 1.67
N ILE A 61 9.69 14.04 0.59
CA ILE A 61 10.26 14.31 -0.74
C ILE A 61 9.17 14.62 -1.76
N GLU A 62 9.54 15.30 -2.83
CA GLU A 62 8.63 15.58 -3.93
C GLU A 62 8.18 14.28 -4.62
N PRO A 63 6.96 14.21 -5.18
CA PRO A 63 6.50 13.05 -5.94
C PRO A 63 7.43 12.64 -7.08
N SER A 64 8.03 13.61 -7.78
CA SER A 64 9.00 13.36 -8.84
C SER A 64 10.26 12.67 -8.33
N GLN A 65 10.70 12.97 -7.10
CA GLN A 65 11.83 12.29 -6.46
C GLN A 65 11.46 10.88 -5.99
N ALA A 66 10.22 10.67 -5.54
CA ALA A 66 9.76 9.31 -5.24
C ALA A 66 9.72 8.45 -6.50
N VAL A 67 9.30 9.01 -7.64
CA VAL A 67 9.35 8.30 -8.94
C VAL A 67 10.78 7.90 -9.30
N SER A 68 11.74 8.83 -9.19
CA SER A 68 13.14 8.50 -9.51
C SER A 68 13.74 7.44 -8.58
N PHE A 69 13.29 7.37 -7.31
CA PHE A 69 13.69 6.31 -6.38
C PHE A 69 13.10 4.95 -6.73
N VAL A 70 11.89 4.90 -7.28
CA VAL A 70 11.32 3.65 -7.84
C VAL A 70 12.15 3.23 -9.05
N GLU A 71 12.48 4.15 -9.95
CA GLU A 71 13.28 3.88 -11.16
C GLU A 71 14.69 3.40 -10.85
N SER A 72 15.31 3.96 -9.82
CA SER A 72 16.65 3.56 -9.39
C SER A 72 16.65 2.33 -8.47
N GLY A 73 15.50 1.67 -8.24
CA GLY A 73 15.38 0.49 -7.39
C GLY A 73 15.71 0.74 -5.91
N LYS A 74 15.56 1.99 -5.44
CA LYS A 74 15.93 2.39 -4.09
C LYS A 74 14.91 1.95 -3.04
N PHE A 75 13.64 1.78 -3.44
CA PHE A 75 12.60 1.24 -2.57
C PHE A 75 12.65 -0.28 -2.53
N THR A 76 12.80 -0.82 -1.33
CA THR A 76 12.93 -2.24 -1.05
C THR A 76 11.59 -2.88 -0.72
N TYR A 77 11.59 -4.21 -0.61
CA TYR A 77 10.46 -4.94 -0.07
C TYR A 77 10.01 -4.43 1.32
N ASP A 78 10.95 -4.10 2.20
CA ASP A 78 10.60 -3.65 3.55
C ASP A 78 9.90 -2.29 3.51
N ASP A 79 10.30 -1.40 2.59
CA ASP A 79 9.62 -0.12 2.35
C ASP A 79 8.19 -0.35 1.86
N LEU A 80 7.98 -1.31 0.94
CA LEU A 80 6.64 -1.68 0.46
C LEU A 80 5.75 -2.17 1.60
N ILE A 81 6.26 -3.08 2.44
CA ILE A 81 5.52 -3.60 3.58
C ILE A 81 5.18 -2.49 4.57
N CYS A 82 6.11 -1.58 4.82
CA CYS A 82 5.89 -0.41 5.66
C CYS A 82 4.77 0.47 5.10
N ALA A 83 4.81 0.79 3.81
CA ALA A 83 3.79 1.62 3.16
C ALA A 83 2.39 0.99 3.19
N ILE A 84 2.29 -0.32 2.93
CA ILE A 84 1.01 -1.06 3.05
C ILE A 84 0.50 -0.99 4.49
N SER A 85 1.38 -1.14 5.48
CA SER A 85 1.03 -1.08 6.90
C SER A 85 0.53 0.29 7.34
N ILE A 86 1.19 1.36 6.90
CA ILE A 86 0.75 2.74 7.15
C ILE A 86 -0.66 2.95 6.59
N PHE A 87 -0.89 2.54 5.35
CA PHE A 87 -2.19 2.71 4.71
C PHE A 87 -3.30 1.93 5.40
N ALA A 88 -3.04 0.66 5.74
CA ALA A 88 -3.98 -0.20 6.44
C ALA A 88 -4.38 0.40 7.81
N GLN A 89 -3.42 0.95 8.55
CA GLN A 89 -3.66 1.60 9.83
C GLN A 89 -4.50 2.87 9.69
N ASP A 90 -4.18 3.71 8.69
CA ASP A 90 -4.95 4.93 8.42
C ASP A 90 -6.41 4.61 8.07
N ILE A 91 -6.65 3.61 7.22
CA ILE A 91 -8.00 3.17 6.87
C ILE A 91 -8.76 2.65 8.10
N LYS A 92 -8.11 1.82 8.92
CA LYS A 92 -8.73 1.27 10.11
C LYS A 92 -9.09 2.37 11.11
N ARG A 93 -8.22 3.37 11.28
CA ARG A 93 -8.49 4.55 12.10
C ARG A 93 -9.69 5.33 11.57
N GLU A 94 -9.75 5.58 10.27
CA GLU A 94 -10.90 6.27 9.65
C GLU A 94 -12.21 5.50 9.83
N GLN A 95 -12.19 4.17 9.70
CA GLN A 95 -13.35 3.33 9.95
C GLN A 95 -13.83 3.43 11.41
N GLN A 96 -12.92 3.36 12.37
CA GLN A 96 -13.23 3.52 13.80
C GLN A 96 -13.82 4.90 14.11
N LEU A 97 -13.24 5.96 13.55
CA LEU A 97 -13.75 7.32 13.70
C LEU A 97 -15.16 7.48 13.11
N ARG A 98 -15.44 6.86 11.96
CA ARG A 98 -16.78 6.87 11.37
C ARG A 98 -17.79 6.13 12.25
N GLN A 99 -17.43 4.96 12.80
CA GLN A 99 -18.27 4.21 13.73
C GLN A 99 -18.60 5.03 14.99
N LEU A 100 -17.61 5.72 15.55
CA LEU A 100 -17.81 6.61 16.70
C LEU A 100 -18.72 7.80 16.38
N ARG A 101 -18.61 8.38 15.17
CA ARG A 101 -19.37 9.57 14.77
C ARG A 101 -20.82 9.27 14.39
N TYR A 102 -21.07 8.14 13.72
CA TYR A 102 -22.36 7.84 13.12
C TYR A 102 -23.11 6.68 13.80
N GLY A 103 -22.50 6.03 14.79
CA GLY A 103 -23.02 4.83 15.43
C GLY A 103 -22.92 3.60 14.51
N THR A 104 -22.79 2.42 15.11
CA THR A 104 -22.93 1.14 14.39
C THR A 104 -24.40 0.98 14.01
N LYS A 105 -24.72 0.98 12.71
CA LYS A 105 -25.98 0.39 12.26
C LYS A 105 -25.96 -1.12 12.47
#